data_AF-A0A1J4XAD1-F1
#
_entry.id   AF-A0A1J4XAD1-F1
#
_cell.length_a   1.000
_cell.length_b   1.000
_cell.length_c   1.000
_cell.angle_alpha   90.00
_cell.angle_beta   90.00
_cell.angle_gamma   90.00
#
_symmetry.space_group_name_H-M   'P 1'
#
loop_
_entity.id
_entity.type
_entity.pdbx_description
1 polymer ?
#
loop_
_entity_poly.entity_id
_entity_poly.type
_entity_poly.pdbx_seq_one_letter_code
_entity_poly.pdbx_strand_id
1 'polypeptide(L)'
;MPMPTLEKTIDNVLEENNHLQKLLIGGILMFIPIVNIFALGYIFRAGTNMLRNSGKFSLPEWNNWPALFIDGLKLVVISILYAGVPMALAWVISIFLNTITMKMLGPIPFFPISIAFLIVPALKYAALYHFQKTGSWESLLDLKEIANLITTPYKRHLAIPSIALVGLFFIGAPLFGLAFFLGMLLILPYYYGVYSSSAQTVKKSSTKK
;
A
#
# COMPACT_ATOMS: atom_id res chain seq x y z
N MET A 1 -2.06 1.21 -21.00
CA MET A 1 -2.12 -0.22 -20.63
C MET A 1 -3.59 -0.53 -20.34
N PRO A 2 -4.17 -1.63 -20.87
CA PRO A 2 -5.48 -2.07 -20.39
C PRO A 2 -5.40 -2.32 -18.89
N MET A 3 -6.37 -1.81 -18.11
CA MET A 3 -6.33 -1.94 -16.65
C MET A 3 -6.48 -3.41 -16.27
N PRO A 4 -5.55 -4.00 -15.50
CA PRO A 4 -5.72 -5.34 -14.99
C PRO A 4 -6.85 -5.37 -13.97
N THR A 5 -7.82 -6.27 -14.14
CA THR A 5 -8.85 -6.55 -13.15
C THR A 5 -8.23 -7.31 -11.97
N LEU A 6 -8.76 -7.10 -10.76
CA LEU A 6 -8.26 -7.79 -9.55
C LEU A 6 -8.32 -9.31 -9.70
N GLU A 7 -9.41 -9.83 -10.26
CA GLU A 7 -9.64 -11.26 -10.54
C GLU A 7 -8.51 -11.86 -11.39
N LYS A 8 -8.27 -11.30 -12.57
CA LYS A 8 -7.17 -11.72 -13.46
C LYS A 8 -5.79 -11.62 -12.82
N THR A 9 -5.61 -10.72 -11.84
CA THR A 9 -4.34 -10.61 -11.11
C THR A 9 -4.20 -11.74 -10.09
N ILE A 10 -5.29 -12.13 -9.44
CA ILE A 10 -5.34 -13.23 -8.47
C ILE A 10 -5.11 -14.57 -9.19
N ASP A 11 -5.79 -14.81 -10.31
CA ASP A 11 -5.70 -16.07 -11.05
C ASP A 11 -4.26 -16.33 -11.53
N ASN A 12 -3.63 -15.32 -12.16
CA ASN A 12 -2.24 -15.41 -12.61
C ASN A 12 -1.24 -15.67 -11.46
N VAL A 13 -1.58 -15.26 -10.23
CA VAL A 13 -0.72 -15.45 -9.06
C VAL A 13 -0.92 -16.84 -8.44
N LEU A 14 -2.13 -17.39 -8.52
CA LEU A 14 -2.47 -18.68 -7.91
C LEU A 14 -2.17 -19.89 -8.81
N GLU A 15 -2.15 -19.74 -10.14
CA GLU A 15 -1.97 -20.86 -11.08
C GLU A 15 -0.54 -21.44 -11.14
N GLU A 16 0.49 -20.71 -10.71
CA GLU A 16 1.86 -21.24 -10.65
C GLU A 16 2.15 -21.84 -9.26
N ASN A 17 2.36 -23.16 -9.19
CA ASN A 17 2.60 -23.92 -7.94
C ASN A 17 3.71 -23.33 -7.03
N ASN A 18 4.73 -22.68 -7.59
CA ASN A 18 5.80 -22.05 -6.80
C ASN A 18 5.38 -20.76 -6.10
N HIS A 19 4.28 -20.12 -6.53
CA HIS A 19 3.80 -18.88 -5.93
C HIS A 19 3.09 -19.12 -4.60
N LEU A 20 2.30 -20.19 -4.47
CA LEU A 20 1.61 -20.50 -3.21
C LEU A 20 2.60 -20.67 -2.04
N GLN A 21 3.70 -21.38 -2.26
CA GLN A 21 4.76 -21.52 -1.25
C GLN A 21 5.33 -20.16 -0.84
N LYS A 22 5.61 -19.29 -1.81
CA LYS A 22 6.13 -17.93 -1.53
C LYS A 22 5.13 -17.10 -0.72
N LEU A 23 3.83 -17.24 -1.01
CA LEU A 23 2.77 -16.55 -0.29
C LEU A 23 2.63 -17.04 1.15
N LEU A 24 2.71 -18.35 1.38
CA LEU A 24 2.66 -18.95 2.71
C LEU A 24 3.86 -18.53 3.56
N ILE A 25 5.08 -18.55 3.00
CA ILE A 25 6.29 -18.08 3.70
C ILE A 25 6.10 -16.63 4.14
N GLY A 26 5.65 -15.75 3.24
CA GLY A 26 5.40 -14.35 3.57
C GLY A 26 4.34 -14.15 4.64
N GLY A 27 3.25 -14.92 4.58
CA GLY A 27 2.20 -14.91 5.59
C GLY A 27 2.68 -15.33 6.98
N ILE A 28 3.48 -16.41 7.06
CA ILE A 28 4.07 -16.90 8.31
C ILE A 28 5.04 -15.86 8.88
N LEU A 29 5.93 -15.31 8.05
CA LEU A 29 6.89 -14.30 8.49
C LEU A 29 6.20 -13.03 9.03
N MET A 30 5.03 -12.66 8.49
CA MET A 30 4.27 -11.52 9.02
C MET A 30 3.69 -11.73 10.43
N PHE A 31 3.55 -12.96 10.91
CA PHE A 31 3.10 -13.21 12.30
C PHE A 31 4.18 -12.92 13.34
N ILE A 32 5.45 -13.05 12.97
CA ILE A 32 6.56 -12.95 13.90
C ILE A 32 7.05 -11.48 13.89
N PRO A 33 6.92 -10.73 15.00
CA PRO A 33 7.45 -9.37 15.08
C PRO A 33 8.95 -9.34 14.74
N ILE A 34 9.42 -8.24 14.16
CA ILE A 34 10.80 -8.04 13.67
C ILE A 34 11.11 -8.88 12.43
N VAL A 35 10.76 -10.17 12.42
CA VAL A 35 10.91 -11.05 11.26
C VAL A 35 9.95 -10.64 10.12
N ASN A 36 8.82 -10.02 10.48
CA ASN A 36 7.89 -9.39 9.54
C ASN A 36 8.56 -8.36 8.60
N ILE A 37 9.71 -7.78 8.98
CA ILE A 37 10.50 -6.89 8.13
C ILE A 37 10.92 -7.59 6.83
N PHE A 38 11.25 -8.89 6.85
CA PHE A 38 11.61 -9.63 5.64
C PHE A 38 10.43 -9.75 4.67
N ALA A 39 9.22 -9.97 5.19
CA ALA A 39 8.01 -10.02 4.37
C ALA A 39 7.62 -8.64 3.82
N LEU A 40 7.84 -7.58 4.59
CA LEU A 40 7.74 -6.21 4.08
C LEU A 40 8.76 -5.94 2.97
N GLY A 41 10.00 -6.41 3.12
CA GLY A 41 11.04 -6.28 2.10
C GLY A 41 10.73 -7.04 0.83
N TYR A 42 10.10 -8.21 0.96
CA TYR A 42 9.60 -8.96 -0.17
C TYR A 42 8.54 -8.17 -0.95
N ILE A 43 7.57 -7.54 -0.26
CA ILE A 43 6.56 -6.66 -0.90
C ILE A 43 7.22 -5.45 -1.57
N PHE A 44 8.19 -4.83 -0.91
CA PHE A 44 8.96 -3.71 -1.48
C PHE A 44 9.65 -4.14 -2.79
N ARG A 45 10.32 -5.30 -2.78
CA ARG A 45 11.02 -5.83 -3.96
C ARG A 45 10.06 -6.19 -5.07
N ALA A 46 8.88 -6.74 -4.76
CA ALA A 46 7.84 -6.99 -5.76
C ALA A 46 7.48 -5.70 -6.52
N GLY A 47 7.28 -4.59 -5.80
CA GLY A 47 6.99 -3.29 -6.42
C GLY A 47 8.14 -2.77 -7.28
N THR A 48 9.38 -2.94 -6.81
CA THR A 48 10.57 -2.53 -7.56
C THR A 48 10.70 -3.34 -8.86
N ASN A 49 10.48 -4.66 -8.80
CA ASN A 49 10.49 -5.53 -9.97
C ASN A 49 9.41 -5.14 -10.99
N MET A 50 8.22 -4.77 -10.52
CA MET A 50 7.16 -4.27 -11.40
C MET A 50 7.58 -3.02 -12.16
N LEU A 51 8.19 -2.04 -11.50
CA LEU A 51 8.63 -0.81 -12.14
C LEU A 51 9.73 -1.06 -13.17
N ARG A 52 10.65 -1.99 -12.87
CA ARG A 52 11.74 -2.38 -13.79
C ARG A 52 11.23 -3.19 -14.99
N ASN A 53 10.23 -4.03 -14.80
CA ASN A 53 9.69 -4.93 -15.83
C ASN A 53 8.46 -4.35 -16.55
N SER A 54 8.40 -3.03 -16.70
CA SER A 54 7.32 -2.32 -17.42
C SER A 54 5.90 -2.67 -16.95
N GLY A 55 5.72 -2.91 -15.65
CA GLY A 55 4.44 -3.22 -15.03
C GLY A 55 4.08 -4.72 -14.98
N LYS A 56 4.94 -5.62 -15.48
CA LYS A 56 4.71 -7.07 -15.31
C LYS A 56 4.89 -7.46 -13.84
N PHE A 57 3.84 -8.04 -13.25
CA PHE A 57 3.90 -8.57 -11.90
C PHE A 57 4.73 -9.86 -11.89
N SER A 58 5.75 -9.89 -11.03
CA SER A 58 6.60 -11.06 -10.82
C SER A 58 6.98 -11.10 -9.35
N LEU A 59 6.71 -12.25 -8.72
CA LEU A 59 6.99 -12.47 -7.31
C LEU A 59 8.50 -12.69 -7.10
N PRO A 60 9.14 -11.92 -6.19
CA PRO A 60 10.56 -12.13 -5.87
C PRO A 60 10.86 -13.55 -5.38
N GLU A 61 12.14 -13.87 -5.32
CA GLU A 61 12.60 -15.07 -4.61
C GLU A 61 12.87 -14.76 -3.14
N TRP A 62 12.64 -15.74 -2.26
CA TRP A 62 13.06 -15.71 -0.85
C TRP A 62 14.57 -16.02 -0.73
N ASN A 63 15.37 -15.25 -1.47
CA ASN A 63 16.82 -15.32 -1.45
C ASN A 63 17.40 -13.96 -1.05
N ASN A 64 18.68 -13.95 -0.70
CA ASN A 64 19.38 -12.73 -0.29
C ASN A 64 18.64 -11.98 0.85
N TRP A 65 18.45 -12.69 1.97
CA TRP A 65 17.81 -12.19 3.18
C TRP A 65 18.35 -10.82 3.66
N PRO A 66 19.67 -10.54 3.64
CA PRO A 66 20.17 -9.22 4.03
C PRO A 66 19.58 -8.09 3.20
N ALA A 67 19.47 -8.28 1.88
CA ALA A 67 18.87 -7.28 1.01
C ALA A 67 17.35 -7.15 1.26
N LEU A 68 16.64 -8.26 1.53
CA LEU A 68 15.22 -8.22 1.90
C LEU A 68 15.00 -7.45 3.21
N PHE A 69 15.88 -7.60 4.19
CA PHE A 69 15.80 -6.84 5.44
C PHE A 69 15.90 -5.33 5.21
N ILE A 70 16.87 -4.89 4.40
CA ILE A 70 17.06 -3.47 4.06
C ILE A 70 15.85 -2.93 3.28
N ASP A 71 15.35 -3.67 2.30
CA ASP A 71 14.14 -3.30 1.57
C ASP A 71 12.91 -3.23 2.48
N GLY A 72 12.86 -4.10 3.50
CA GLY A 72 11.82 -4.11 4.52
C GLY A 72 11.87 -2.87 5.41
N LEU A 73 13.06 -2.49 5.87
CA LEU A 73 13.26 -1.26 6.63
C LEU A 73 12.82 -0.03 5.83
N LYS A 74 13.09 0.02 4.52
CA LYS A 74 12.57 1.09 3.66
C LYS A 74 11.04 1.15 3.69
N LEU A 75 10.38 0.01 3.54
CA LEU A 75 8.92 -0.05 3.58
C LEU A 75 8.37 0.29 4.96
N VAL A 76 9.06 -0.06 6.05
CA VAL A 76 8.69 0.33 7.41
C VAL A 76 8.73 1.85 7.56
N VAL A 77 9.82 2.51 7.15
CA VAL A 77 9.94 3.97 7.21
C VAL A 77 8.83 4.65 6.41
N ILE A 78 8.58 4.21 5.17
CA ILE A 78 7.49 4.75 4.34
C ILE A 78 6.14 4.52 5.01
N SER A 79 5.91 3.35 5.60
CA SER A 79 4.66 3.03 6.30
C SER A 79 4.48 3.90 7.54
N ILE A 80 5.53 4.20 8.31
CA ILE A 80 5.44 5.11 9.45
C ILE A 80 5.05 6.52 8.98
N LEU A 81 5.71 7.04 7.95
CA LEU A 81 5.47 8.40 7.45
C LEU A 81 4.09 8.57 6.80
N TYR A 82 3.67 7.59 6.00
CA TYR A 82 2.49 7.72 5.13
C TYR A 82 1.28 6.90 5.55
N ALA A 83 1.43 6.04 6.56
CA ALA A 83 0.32 5.35 7.21
C ALA A 83 0.25 5.66 8.71
N GLY A 84 1.37 5.57 9.43
CA GLY A 84 1.44 5.83 10.87
C GLY A 84 1.06 7.25 11.25
N VAL A 85 1.72 8.26 10.65
CA VAL A 85 1.47 9.68 10.96
C VAL A 85 0.02 10.10 10.63
N PRO A 86 -0.55 9.83 9.44
CA PRO A 86 -1.94 10.17 9.14
C PRO A 86 -2.94 9.46 10.06
N MET A 87 -2.68 8.20 10.43
CA MET A 87 -3.54 7.46 11.35
C MET A 87 -3.47 8.02 12.77
N ALA A 88 -2.27 8.37 13.25
CA ALA A 88 -2.07 9.02 14.54
C ALA A 88 -2.77 10.38 14.59
N LEU A 89 -2.68 11.18 13.52
CA LEU A 89 -3.39 12.45 13.42
C LEU A 89 -4.90 12.27 13.49
N ALA A 90 -5.45 11.31 12.75
CA ALA A 90 -6.88 10.99 12.80
C ALA A 90 -7.31 10.54 14.21
N TRP A 91 -6.49 9.76 14.88
CA TRP A 91 -6.74 9.32 16.25
C TRP A 91 -6.74 10.49 17.25
N VAL A 92 -5.79 11.42 17.14
CA VAL A 92 -5.75 12.65 17.96
C VAL A 92 -7.00 13.50 17.74
N ILE A 93 -7.41 13.68 16.48
CA ILE A 93 -8.66 14.39 16.14
C ILE A 93 -9.87 13.69 16.79
N SER A 94 -9.92 12.36 16.74
CA SER A 94 -10.98 11.58 17.37
C SER A 94 -11.03 11.76 18.89
N ILE A 95 -9.88 11.76 19.57
CA ILE A 95 -9.79 12.01 21.02
C ILE A 95 -10.28 13.42 21.35
N PHE A 96 -9.87 14.42 20.56
CA PHE A 96 -10.27 15.81 20.72
C PHE A 96 -11.80 15.98 20.58
N LEU A 97 -12.39 15.42 19.52
CA LEU A 97 -13.84 15.45 19.31
C LEU A 97 -14.60 14.76 20.43
N ASN A 98 -14.11 13.62 20.90
CA ASN A 98 -14.74 12.88 21.99
C ASN A 98 -14.71 13.66 23.32
N THR A 99 -13.63 14.41 23.55
CA THR A 99 -13.48 15.26 24.73
C THR A 99 -14.43 16.45 24.71
N ILE A 100 -14.49 17.21 23.60
CA ILE A 100 -15.36 18.40 23.48
C ILE A 100 -16.85 18.02 23.56
N THR A 101 -17.20 16.87 23.01
CA THR A 101 -18.59 16.40 22.99
C THR A 101 -18.99 15.69 24.29
N MET A 102 -18.11 15.66 25.30
CA MET A 102 -18.31 14.96 26.57
C MET A 102 -18.79 13.51 26.39
N LYS A 103 -18.32 12.86 25.32
CA LYS A 103 -18.74 11.50 24.91
C LYS A 103 -20.23 11.34 24.58
N MET A 104 -21.01 12.43 24.49
CA MET A 104 -22.45 12.38 24.23
C MET A 104 -22.80 11.92 22.82
N LEU A 105 -21.88 12.06 21.86
CA LEU A 105 -22.08 11.66 20.47
C LEU A 105 -21.78 10.17 20.18
N GLY A 106 -21.51 9.36 21.22
CA GLY A 106 -21.26 7.93 21.06
C GLY A 106 -20.09 7.64 20.10
N PRO A 107 -20.29 6.89 19.00
CA PRO A 107 -19.21 6.48 18.09
C PRO A 107 -18.80 7.54 17.05
N ILE A 108 -19.55 8.64 16.90
CA ILE A 108 -19.29 9.66 15.86
C ILE A 108 -17.86 10.23 15.92
N PRO A 109 -17.27 10.52 17.10
CA PRO A 109 -15.89 11.00 17.18
C PRO A 109 -14.84 10.07 16.56
N PHE A 110 -15.12 8.78 16.35
CA PHE A 110 -14.20 7.83 15.69
C PHE A 110 -14.23 7.88 14.16
N PHE A 111 -15.15 8.67 13.57
CA PHE A 111 -15.27 8.82 12.12
C PHE A 111 -13.98 9.24 11.39
N PRO A 112 -13.14 10.16 11.93
CA PRO A 112 -11.84 10.49 11.34
C PRO A 112 -10.93 9.28 11.14
N ILE A 113 -10.91 8.34 12.09
CA ILE A 113 -10.12 7.11 12.00
C ILE A 113 -10.64 6.23 10.86
N SER A 114 -11.96 6.07 10.75
CA SER A 114 -12.58 5.31 9.65
C SER A 114 -12.23 5.89 8.28
N ILE A 115 -12.24 7.22 8.14
CA ILE A 115 -11.80 7.90 6.91
C ILE A 115 -10.31 7.64 6.66
N ALA A 116 -9.47 7.75 7.69
CA ALA A 116 -8.04 7.52 7.56
C ALA A 116 -7.74 6.10 7.08
N PHE A 117 -8.46 5.08 7.58
CA PHE A 117 -8.31 3.69 7.11
C PHE A 117 -8.56 3.52 5.61
N LEU A 118 -9.42 4.34 4.99
CA LEU A 118 -9.68 4.30 3.55
C LEU A 118 -8.64 5.06 2.72
N ILE A 119 -8.11 6.15 3.25
CA ILE A 119 -7.17 7.04 2.53
C ILE A 119 -5.72 6.54 2.65
N VAL A 120 -5.34 6.03 3.82
CA VAL A 120 -3.97 5.62 4.16
C VAL A 120 -3.39 4.61 3.17
N PRO A 121 -4.10 3.54 2.73
CA PRO A 121 -3.54 2.62 1.75
C PRO A 121 -3.11 3.33 0.48
N ALA A 122 -4.00 4.15 -0.12
CA ALA A 122 -3.69 4.92 -1.32
C ALA A 122 -2.51 5.87 -1.08
N LEU A 123 -2.48 6.58 0.05
CA LEU A 123 -1.40 7.50 0.37
C LEU A 123 -0.04 6.76 0.51
N LYS A 124 -0.02 5.64 1.24
CA LYS A 124 1.16 4.79 1.43
C LYS A 124 1.69 4.25 0.10
N TYR A 125 0.82 3.70 -0.76
CA TYR A 125 1.24 3.14 -2.04
C TYR A 125 1.66 4.22 -3.04
N ALA A 126 1.09 5.43 -2.98
CA ALA A 126 1.56 6.57 -3.78
C ALA A 126 2.99 6.97 -3.40
N ALA A 127 3.27 7.09 -2.10
CA ALA A 127 4.61 7.39 -1.60
C ALA A 127 5.61 6.28 -1.94
N LEU A 128 5.22 5.01 -1.78
CA LEU A 128 6.05 3.86 -2.15
C LEU A 128 6.37 3.86 -3.65
N TYR A 129 5.36 4.06 -4.50
CA TYR A 129 5.53 4.14 -5.96
C TYR A 129 6.49 5.27 -6.34
N HIS A 130 6.30 6.46 -5.76
CA HIS A 130 7.14 7.61 -6.03
C HIS A 130 8.59 7.37 -5.61
N PHE A 131 8.81 6.91 -4.38
CA PHE A 131 10.13 6.58 -3.85
C PHE A 131 10.87 5.52 -4.68
N GLN A 132 10.18 4.46 -5.12
CA GLN A 132 10.82 3.42 -5.92
C GLN A 132 11.17 3.89 -7.34
N LYS A 133 10.47 4.92 -7.85
CA LYS A 133 10.74 5.51 -9.17
C LYS A 133 11.90 6.50 -9.14
N THR A 134 12.03 7.27 -8.06
CA THR A 134 13.07 8.30 -7.88
C THR A 134 14.35 7.73 -7.27
N GLY A 135 14.22 6.73 -6.38
CA GLY A 135 15.33 6.12 -5.65
C GLY A 135 15.89 6.99 -4.51
N SER A 136 15.31 8.16 -4.23
CA SER A 136 15.81 9.12 -3.24
C SER A 136 14.85 9.31 -2.08
N TRP A 137 15.39 9.43 -0.86
CA TRP A 137 14.59 9.68 0.34
C TRP A 137 13.95 11.07 0.36
N GLU A 138 14.60 12.05 -0.25
CA GLU A 138 14.09 13.42 -0.41
C GLU A 138 12.75 13.44 -1.16
N SER A 139 12.52 12.49 -2.07
CA SER A 139 11.25 12.39 -2.81
C SER A 139 10.05 12.07 -1.92
N LEU A 140 10.29 11.53 -0.71
CA LEU A 140 9.24 11.37 0.29
C LEU A 140 8.84 12.69 0.94
N LEU A 141 9.47 13.81 0.62
CA LEU A 141 9.06 15.15 1.08
C LEU A 141 8.31 15.91 -0.02
N ASP A 142 8.25 15.38 -1.24
CA ASP A 142 7.52 15.97 -2.37
C ASP A 142 6.02 15.70 -2.25
N LEU A 143 5.42 16.22 -1.17
CA LEU A 143 4.01 16.04 -0.82
C LEU A 143 3.08 16.44 -1.96
N LYS A 144 3.48 17.43 -2.77
CA LYS A 144 2.72 17.88 -3.94
C LYS A 144 2.64 16.80 -5.02
N GLU A 145 3.74 16.11 -5.32
CA GLU A 145 3.75 15.03 -6.31
C GLU A 145 2.93 13.83 -5.83
N ILE A 146 3.10 13.46 -4.55
CA ILE A 146 2.33 12.39 -3.94
C ILE A 146 0.84 12.73 -3.89
N ALA A 147 0.49 13.97 -3.56
CA ALA A 147 -0.89 14.47 -3.60
C ALA A 147 -1.46 14.48 -5.03
N ASN A 148 -0.67 14.86 -6.04
CA ASN A 148 -1.10 14.82 -7.43
C ASN A 148 -1.46 13.39 -7.86
N LEU A 149 -0.67 12.38 -7.46
CA LEU A 149 -0.93 10.97 -7.78
C LEU A 149 -2.29 10.48 -7.25
N ILE A 150 -2.72 10.96 -6.09
CA ILE A 150 -4.00 10.57 -5.47
C ILE A 150 -5.19 11.48 -5.86
N THR A 151 -4.94 12.67 -6.39
CA THR A 151 -5.99 13.65 -6.75
C THR A 151 -6.35 13.68 -8.25
N THR A 152 -5.59 13.02 -9.11
CA THR A 152 -5.87 12.86 -10.55
C THR A 152 -7.24 12.19 -10.85
N PRO A 153 -7.78 12.26 -12.08
CA PRO A 153 -9.16 11.85 -12.40
C PRO A 153 -9.45 10.37 -12.14
N TYR A 154 -8.42 9.56 -11.94
CA TYR A 154 -8.53 8.15 -11.56
C TYR A 154 -8.79 7.92 -10.06
N LYS A 155 -8.98 8.97 -9.24
CA LYS A 155 -9.24 8.88 -7.80
C LYS A 155 -10.39 7.94 -7.44
N ARG A 156 -11.46 7.89 -8.25
CA ARG A 156 -12.61 6.98 -8.03
C ARG A 156 -12.19 5.51 -7.99
N HIS A 157 -11.12 5.16 -8.70
CA HIS A 157 -10.58 3.80 -8.74
C HIS A 157 -9.70 3.48 -7.52
N LEU A 158 -9.28 4.45 -6.71
CA LEU A 158 -8.47 4.21 -5.51
C LEU A 158 -9.31 3.75 -4.31
N ALA A 159 -10.59 4.10 -4.25
CA ALA A 159 -11.45 3.78 -3.10
C ALA A 159 -11.81 2.28 -3.03
N ILE A 160 -12.10 1.66 -4.17
CA ILE A 160 -12.49 0.24 -4.28
C ILE A 160 -11.42 -0.70 -3.70
N PRO A 161 -10.14 -0.62 -4.10
CA PRO A 161 -9.11 -1.51 -3.57
C PRO A 161 -8.81 -1.21 -2.09
N SER A 162 -8.89 0.06 -1.62
CA SER A 162 -8.79 0.38 -0.19
C SER A 162 -9.87 -0.32 0.63
N ILE A 163 -11.13 -0.29 0.17
CA ILE A 163 -12.24 -0.94 0.86
C ILE A 163 -12.04 -2.46 0.88
N ALA A 164 -11.63 -3.06 -0.24
CA ALA A 164 -11.33 -4.49 -0.31
C ALA A 164 -10.20 -4.90 0.66
N LEU A 165 -9.15 -4.08 0.77
CA LEU A 165 -8.04 -4.31 1.71
C LEU A 165 -8.52 -4.26 3.16
N VAL A 166 -9.30 -3.24 3.51
CA VAL A 166 -9.85 -3.09 4.87
C VAL A 166 -10.76 -4.27 5.18
N GLY A 167 -11.68 -4.64 4.28
CA GLY A 167 -12.55 -5.80 4.44
C GLY A 167 -11.78 -7.10 4.63
N LEU A 168 -10.70 -7.30 3.87
CA LEU A 168 -9.81 -8.45 4.02
C LEU A 168 -9.15 -8.49 5.41
N PHE A 169 -8.72 -7.35 5.96
CA PHE A 169 -8.13 -7.30 7.29
C PHE A 169 -9.14 -7.60 8.40
N PHE A 170 -10.40 -7.18 8.24
CA PHE A 170 -11.48 -7.49 9.19
C PHE A 170 -11.86 -8.98 9.15
N ILE A 171 -12.06 -9.55 7.96
CA ILE A 171 -12.47 -10.95 7.79
C ILE A 171 -11.31 -11.90 8.10
N GLY A 172 -10.10 -11.52 7.69
CA GLY A 172 -8.88 -12.32 7.83
C GLY A 172 -8.24 -12.26 9.22
N ALA A 173 -8.90 -11.67 10.22
CA ALA A 173 -8.36 -11.54 11.59
C ALA A 173 -7.84 -12.86 12.20
N PRO A 174 -8.47 -14.04 12.02
CA PRO A 174 -7.94 -15.31 12.54
C PRO A 174 -6.59 -15.72 11.92
N LEU A 175 -6.33 -15.26 10.69
CA LEU A 175 -5.11 -15.52 9.92
C LEU A 175 -4.38 -14.20 9.63
N PHE A 176 -4.29 -13.32 10.63
CA PHE A 176 -3.89 -11.92 10.48
C PHE A 176 -2.60 -11.73 9.66
N GLY A 177 -1.54 -12.50 9.92
CA GLY A 177 -0.27 -12.39 9.18
C GLY A 177 -0.42 -12.69 7.69
N LEU A 178 -1.18 -13.74 7.34
CA LEU A 178 -1.45 -14.10 5.95
C LEU A 178 -2.35 -13.06 5.26
N ALA A 179 -3.44 -12.65 5.91
CA ALA A 179 -4.36 -11.65 5.36
C ALA A 179 -3.64 -10.31 5.12
N PHE A 180 -2.78 -9.89 6.05
CA PHE A 180 -2.01 -8.67 5.94
C PHE A 180 -0.97 -8.74 4.82
N PHE A 181 -0.23 -9.85 4.73
CA PHE A 181 0.74 -10.07 3.66
C PHE A 181 0.08 -10.10 2.28
N LEU A 182 -0.94 -10.94 2.10
CA LEU A 182 -1.65 -11.09 0.84
C LEU A 182 -2.33 -9.79 0.42
N GLY A 183 -3.04 -9.14 1.34
CA GLY A 183 -3.71 -7.88 1.06
C GLY A 183 -2.75 -6.82 0.56
N MET A 184 -1.60 -6.67 1.23
CA MET A 184 -0.62 -5.68 0.82
C MET A 184 0.11 -6.01 -0.48
N LEU A 185 0.34 -7.29 -0.76
CA LEU A 185 1.03 -7.75 -1.96
C LEU A 185 0.12 -7.70 -3.19
N LEU A 186 -1.11 -8.19 -3.08
CA LEU A 186 -2.06 -8.31 -4.20
C LEU A 186 -2.63 -6.96 -4.64
N ILE A 187 -2.67 -5.97 -3.76
CA ILE A 187 -3.14 -4.63 -4.09
C ILE A 187 -2.08 -3.76 -4.79
N LEU A 188 -0.80 -4.16 -4.65
CA LEU A 188 0.34 -3.44 -5.19
C LEU A 188 0.25 -3.22 -6.71
N PRO A 189 -0.08 -4.23 -7.54
CA PRO A 189 -0.15 -4.06 -8.99
C PRO A 189 -1.23 -3.08 -9.41
N TYR A 190 -2.36 -3.11 -8.71
CA TYR A 190 -3.49 -2.23 -8.96
C TYR A 190 -3.08 -0.76 -8.74
N TYR A 191 -2.53 -0.44 -7.57
CA TYR A 191 -2.09 0.90 -7.25
C TYR A 191 -1.02 1.40 -8.23
N TYR A 192 -0.05 0.55 -8.57
CA TYR A 192 1.04 0.92 -9.49
C TYR A 192 0.52 1.18 -10.91
N GLY A 193 -0.48 0.42 -11.36
CA GLY A 193 -1.19 0.66 -12.61
C GLY A 193 -1.93 2.01 -12.63
N VAL A 194 -2.62 2.35 -11.54
CA VAL A 194 -3.33 3.63 -11.42
C VAL A 194 -2.37 4.82 -11.34
N TYR A 195 -1.28 4.72 -10.57
CA TYR A 195 -0.31 5.81 -10.41
C TYR A 195 0.54 6.02 -11.67
N SER A 196 0.94 4.95 -12.36
CA SER A 196 1.64 5.09 -13.65
C SER A 196 0.77 5.78 -14.70
N SER A 197 -0.53 5.47 -14.75
CA SER A 197 -1.49 6.13 -15.62
C SER A 197 -1.69 7.60 -15.25
N SER A 198 -1.78 7.88 -13.95
CA SER A 198 -1.90 9.25 -13.41
C SER A 198 -0.69 10.11 -13.75
N ALA A 199 0.52 9.58 -13.58
CA ALA A 199 1.76 10.27 -13.90
C ALA A 199 1.90 10.60 -15.40
N GLN A 200 1.39 9.75 -16.29
CA GLN A 200 1.37 10.02 -17.74
C GLN A 200 0.43 11.16 -18.11
N THR A 201 -0.73 11.25 -17.45
CA THR A 201 -1.71 12.33 -17.70
C THR A 201 -1.19 13.69 -17.26
N VAL A 202 -0.55 13.76 -16.09
CA VAL A 202 0.09 15.01 -15.60
C VAL A 202 1.19 15.49 -16.54
N LYS A 203 2.03 14.58 -17.06
CA LYS A 203 3.08 14.95 -18.02
C LYS A 203 2.51 15.47 -19.35
N LYS A 204 1.39 14.90 -19.83
CA LYS A 204 0.73 15.37 -21.06
C LYS A 204 0.08 16.74 -20.91
N SER A 205 -0.42 17.10 -19.73
CA SER A 205 -1.03 18.42 -19.50
C SER A 205 0.01 19.53 -19.33
N SER A 206 1.21 19.22 -18.81
CA SER A 206 2.31 20.20 -18.68
C SER A 206 3.02 20.50 -20.00
N THR A 207 3.01 19.58 -20.97
CA THR A 207 3.65 19.78 -22.30
C THR A 207 2.74 20.54 -23.28
N LYS A 208 1.45 20.72 -22.94
CA LYS A 208 0.47 21.46 -23.76
C LYS A 208 0.30 22.92 -23.35
N LYS A 209 1.02 23.39 -22.33
CA LYS A 209 1.10 24.79 -21.93
C LYS A 209 2.45 25.35 -22.35
#